data_AF-A0A5N7AE31-F1
#
_entry.id   AF-A0A5N7AE31-F1
#
_cell.length_a   1.000
_cell.length_b   1.000
_cell.length_c   1.000
_cell.angle_alpha   90.00
_cell.angle_beta   90.00
_cell.angle_gamma   90.00
#
_symmetry.space_group_name_H-M   'P 1'
#
loop_
_entity.id
_entity.type
_entity.pdbx_description
1 polymer ?
#
loop_
_entity_poly.entity_id
_entity_poly.type
_entity_poly.pdbx_seq_one_letter_code
_entity_poly.pdbx_strand_id
1 'polypeptide(L)'
;MREPRHYTKALAACQTVVTIIYVTIGIVVYYYCGSYVASPALGSAGKLIKQIAYGISLPGLFASATICTHLASKHFFVRMLRGSRHLVANTLVHWGTWIGCVLGVVVIAYIVASAIPNFDSLISFIGALLGTLQGFQPSGCMWLYDNWSRGRGQRSHRWTLGVCWSVFVVVCGTFLMVAGTYGSVVGIIDSFKINGGSGVWSCADNSNSV
;
A
#
# COMPACT_ATOMS: atom_id res chain seq x y z
N MET A 1 -4.48 6.07 22.44
CA MET A 1 -5.49 5.35 23.24
C MET A 1 -5.22 5.63 24.71
N ARG A 2 -6.24 5.97 25.52
CA ARG A 2 -6.08 6.25 26.95
C ARG A 2 -5.82 4.97 27.77
N GLU A 3 -6.37 3.84 27.32
CA GLU A 3 -6.17 2.52 27.94
C GLU A 3 -5.65 1.49 26.93
N PRO A 4 -4.41 0.98 27.07
CA PRO A 4 -3.81 0.06 26.11
C PRO A 4 -4.42 -1.35 26.13
N ARG A 5 -5.13 -1.74 27.20
CA ARG A 5 -5.77 -3.07 27.31
C ARG A 5 -6.93 -3.25 26.32
N HIS A 6 -7.51 -2.16 25.82
CA HIS A 6 -8.59 -2.20 24.84
C HIS A 6 -8.10 -2.27 23.38
N TYR A 7 -6.78 -2.28 23.17
CA TYR A 7 -6.19 -2.28 21.83
C TYR A 7 -6.70 -3.43 20.95
N THR A 8 -6.70 -4.66 21.45
CA THR A 8 -7.13 -5.85 20.70
C THR A 8 -8.62 -5.81 20.34
N LYS A 9 -9.47 -5.32 21.27
CA LYS A 9 -10.91 -5.16 21.02
C LYS A 9 -11.17 -4.09 19.96
N ALA A 10 -10.49 -2.95 20.05
CA ALA A 10 -10.61 -1.86 19.09
C ALA A 10 -10.14 -2.29 17.69
N LEU A 11 -9.01 -3.00 17.61
CA LEU A 11 -8.52 -3.57 16.35
C LEU A 11 -9.49 -4.58 15.75
N ALA A 12 -10.00 -5.52 16.54
CA ALA A 12 -10.93 -6.53 16.06
C ALA A 12 -12.22 -5.89 15.53
N ALA A 13 -12.77 -4.90 16.25
CA ALA A 13 -13.94 -4.15 15.81
C ALA A 13 -13.67 -3.40 14.49
N CYS A 14 -12.56 -2.67 14.41
CA CYS A 14 -12.15 -1.95 13.20
C CYS A 14 -11.99 -2.89 12.01
N GLN A 15 -11.24 -3.98 12.17
CA GLN A 15 -11.02 -4.96 11.11
C GLN A 15 -12.32 -5.61 10.64
N THR A 16 -13.23 -5.94 11.58
CA THR A 16 -14.53 -6.55 11.23
C THR A 16 -15.37 -5.59 10.41
N VAL A 17 -15.50 -4.33 10.84
CA VAL A 17 -16.26 -3.30 10.12
C VAL A 17 -15.69 -3.06 8.73
N VAL A 18 -14.36 -2.91 8.62
CA VAL A 18 -13.67 -2.70 7.36
C VAL A 18 -13.86 -3.89 6.42
N THR A 19 -13.77 -5.12 6.93
CA THR A 19 -13.97 -6.34 6.13
C THR A 19 -15.40 -6.41 5.60
N ILE A 20 -16.40 -6.13 6.43
CA ILE A 20 -17.81 -6.13 6.01
C ILE A 20 -18.04 -5.09 4.90
N ILE A 21 -17.49 -3.89 5.06
CA ILE A 21 -17.63 -2.83 4.04
C ILE A 21 -16.99 -3.27 2.71
N TYR A 22 -15.76 -3.78 2.73
CA TYR A 22 -15.08 -4.23 1.50
C TYR A 22 -15.80 -5.39 0.82
N VAL A 23 -16.26 -6.38 1.58
CA VAL A 23 -17.03 -7.52 1.05
C VAL A 23 -18.35 -7.04 0.45
N THR A 24 -19.06 -6.14 1.14
CA THR A 24 -20.35 -5.60 0.67
C THR A 24 -20.17 -4.84 -0.64
N ILE A 25 -19.18 -3.93 -0.72
CA ILE A 25 -18.87 -3.18 -1.94
C ILE A 25 -18.48 -4.13 -3.07
N GLY A 26 -17.62 -5.13 -2.80
CA GLY A 26 -17.21 -6.13 -3.78
C GLY A 26 -18.39 -6.92 -4.35
N ILE A 27 -19.29 -7.42 -3.50
CA ILE A 27 -20.48 -8.17 -3.92
C ILE A 27 -21.39 -7.29 -4.77
N VAL A 28 -21.69 -6.06 -4.32
CA VAL A 28 -22.59 -5.15 -5.04
C VAL A 28 -22.02 -4.79 -6.41
N VAL A 29 -20.76 -4.37 -6.49
CA VAL A 29 -20.13 -4.00 -7.77
C VAL A 29 -20.09 -5.20 -8.71
N TYR A 30 -19.71 -6.39 -8.24
CA TYR A 30 -19.64 -7.58 -9.07
C TYR A 30 -21.02 -8.05 -9.54
N TYR A 31 -22.05 -7.94 -8.70
CA TYR A 31 -23.43 -8.28 -9.06
C TYR A 31 -23.99 -7.38 -10.17
N TYR A 32 -23.70 -6.07 -10.13
CA TYR A 32 -24.24 -5.11 -11.11
C TYR A 32 -23.36 -4.92 -12.36
N CYS A 33 -22.04 -4.96 -12.24
CA CYS A 33 -21.12 -4.71 -13.35
C CYS A 33 -20.62 -6.01 -14.03
N GLY A 34 -20.80 -7.17 -13.40
CA GLY A 34 -20.36 -8.46 -13.94
C GLY A 34 -18.84 -8.62 -13.98
N SER A 35 -18.33 -9.43 -14.92
CA SER A 35 -16.91 -9.76 -15.03
C SER A 35 -16.04 -8.66 -15.65
N TYR A 36 -16.63 -7.65 -16.28
CA TYR A 36 -15.91 -6.57 -17.00
C TYR A 36 -15.91 -5.25 -16.21
N VAL A 37 -15.60 -5.32 -14.92
CA VAL A 37 -15.48 -4.14 -14.05
C VAL A 37 -14.24 -3.35 -14.44
N ALA A 38 -14.39 -2.06 -14.74
CA ALA A 38 -13.28 -1.16 -14.97
C ALA A 38 -12.47 -0.98 -13.68
N SER A 39 -11.14 -0.85 -13.79
CA SER A 39 -10.28 -0.47 -12.67
C SER A 39 -9.77 0.96 -12.89
N PRO A 40 -10.08 1.92 -12.00
CA PRO A 40 -10.85 1.80 -10.75
C PRO A 40 -12.35 1.55 -10.94
N ALA A 41 -13.00 0.84 -10.00
CA ALA A 41 -14.41 0.42 -10.07
C ALA A 41 -15.40 1.55 -10.38
N LEU A 42 -15.11 2.77 -9.91
CA LEU A 42 -15.87 3.99 -10.19
C LEU A 42 -16.01 4.29 -11.69
N GLY A 43 -15.08 3.80 -12.51
CA GLY A 43 -15.12 3.92 -13.97
C GLY A 43 -16.22 3.10 -14.64
N SER A 44 -16.77 2.08 -13.94
CA SER A 44 -17.87 1.26 -14.47
C SER A 44 -19.24 1.96 -14.37
N ALA A 45 -19.32 3.07 -13.64
CA ALA A 45 -20.52 3.87 -13.53
C ALA A 45 -20.69 4.79 -14.75
N GLY A 46 -21.93 5.11 -15.11
CA GLY A 46 -22.23 6.06 -16.19
C GLY A 46 -21.54 7.42 -15.98
N LYS A 47 -21.27 8.14 -17.09
CA LYS A 47 -20.47 9.38 -17.13
C LYS A 47 -20.77 10.38 -16.00
N LEU A 48 -22.05 10.65 -15.76
CA LEU A 48 -22.51 11.60 -14.74
C LEU A 48 -22.13 11.11 -13.32
N ILE A 49 -22.48 9.87 -12.97
CA ILE A 49 -22.22 9.30 -11.65
C ILE A 49 -20.71 9.17 -11.40
N LYS A 50 -19.95 8.76 -12.41
CA LYS A 50 -18.48 8.72 -12.35
C LYS A 50 -17.89 10.09 -12.00
N GLN A 51 -18.29 11.15 -12.69
CA GLN A 51 -17.78 12.50 -12.44
C GLN A 51 -18.12 13.01 -11.03
N ILE A 52 -19.37 12.81 -10.57
CA ILE A 52 -19.78 13.18 -9.21
C ILE A 52 -18.95 12.40 -8.17
N ALA A 53 -18.84 11.09 -8.34
CA ALA A 53 -18.12 10.24 -7.39
C ALA A 53 -16.63 10.60 -7.32
N TYR A 54 -15.98 10.83 -8.46
CA TYR A 54 -14.61 11.36 -8.47
C TYR A 54 -14.53 12.73 -7.80
N GLY A 55 -15.46 13.64 -8.09
CA GLY A 55 -15.54 14.97 -7.45
C GLY A 55 -15.59 14.90 -5.92
N ILE A 56 -16.41 14.00 -5.36
CA ILE A 56 -16.51 13.78 -3.92
C ILE A 56 -15.25 13.12 -3.35
N SER A 57 -14.61 12.22 -4.11
CA SER A 57 -13.39 11.52 -3.68
C SER A 57 -12.13 12.40 -3.70
N LEU A 58 -12.08 13.43 -4.57
CA LEU A 58 -10.91 14.26 -4.80
C LEU A 58 -10.35 14.92 -3.52
N PRO A 59 -11.16 15.57 -2.65
CA PRO A 59 -10.65 16.14 -1.40
C PRO A 59 -9.96 15.09 -0.51
N GLY A 60 -10.54 13.89 -0.40
CA GLY A 60 -9.96 12.78 0.36
C GLY A 60 -8.66 12.25 -0.25
N LEU A 61 -8.61 12.18 -1.59
CA LEU A 61 -7.40 11.79 -2.33
C LEU A 61 -6.27 12.81 -2.11
N PHE A 62 -6.56 14.11 -2.21
CA PHE A 62 -5.57 15.17 -1.97
C PHE A 62 -5.05 15.16 -0.53
N ALA A 63 -5.93 15.01 0.45
CA ALA A 63 -5.54 14.92 1.86
C ALA A 63 -4.63 13.69 2.09
N SER A 64 -5.02 12.52 1.56
CA SER A 64 -4.25 11.28 1.69
C SER A 64 -2.87 11.39 1.01
N ALA A 65 -2.83 11.89 -0.23
CA ALA A 65 -1.59 12.10 -0.96
C ALA A 65 -0.63 13.05 -0.22
N THR A 66 -1.17 14.13 0.36
CA THR A 66 -0.37 15.09 1.14
C THR A 66 0.21 14.45 2.39
N ILE A 67 -0.61 13.70 3.15
CA ILE A 67 -0.16 13.04 4.38
C ILE A 67 0.91 11.99 4.09
N CYS A 68 0.71 11.14 3.07
CA CYS A 68 1.67 10.11 2.69
C CYS A 68 3.00 10.71 2.20
N THR A 69 2.93 11.75 1.35
CA THR A 69 4.12 12.46 0.84
C THR A 69 4.87 13.14 1.98
N HIS A 70 4.15 13.81 2.89
CA HIS A 70 4.72 14.46 4.05
C HIS A 70 5.38 13.45 5.00
N LEU A 71 4.74 12.31 5.27
CA LEU A 71 5.30 11.27 6.16
C LEU A 71 6.63 10.73 5.62
N ALA A 72 6.67 10.38 4.33
CA ALA A 72 7.89 9.91 3.67
C ALA A 72 8.99 10.97 3.69
N SER A 73 8.66 12.20 3.27
CA SER A 73 9.60 13.32 3.19
C SER A 73 10.18 13.67 4.57
N LYS A 74 9.33 13.71 5.60
CA LYS A 74 9.74 13.98 6.98
C LYS A 74 10.64 12.89 7.53
N HIS A 75 10.42 11.62 7.17
CA HIS A 75 11.28 10.53 7.58
C HIS A 75 12.72 10.73 7.08
N PHE A 76 12.90 11.03 5.79
CA PHE A 76 14.21 11.35 5.21
C PHE A 76 14.81 12.63 5.80
N PHE A 77 14.00 13.69 5.91
CA PHE A 77 14.41 14.98 6.46
C PHE A 77 14.99 14.85 7.88
N VAL A 78 14.26 14.19 8.78
CA VAL A 78 14.71 13.99 10.17
C VAL A 78 15.96 13.12 10.22
N ARG A 79 16.08 12.11 9.34
CA ARG A 79 17.26 11.23 9.31
C ARG A 79 18.51 11.99 8.87
N MET A 80 18.39 12.87 7.88
CA MET A 80 19.52 13.62 7.32
C MET A 80 19.96 14.78 8.22
N LEU A 81 19.03 15.51 8.84
CA LEU A 81 19.34 16.66 9.69
C LEU A 81 19.47 16.30 11.18
N ARG A 82 19.40 15.02 11.54
CA ARG A 82 19.49 14.59 12.94
C ARG A 82 20.79 15.07 13.58
N GLY A 83 20.69 15.75 14.71
CA GLY A 83 21.86 16.27 15.44
C GLY A 83 22.39 17.62 14.92
N SER A 84 21.78 18.20 13.89
CA SER A 84 22.14 19.53 13.38
C SER A 84 21.24 20.63 13.95
N ARG A 85 21.77 21.85 14.10
CA ARG A 85 20.98 23.05 14.45
C ARG A 85 19.92 23.38 13.39
N HIS A 86 20.17 23.00 12.14
CA HIS A 86 19.29 23.23 10.99
C HIS A 86 17.96 22.46 11.10
N LEU A 87 17.84 21.44 11.95
CA LEU A 87 16.59 20.70 12.11
C LEU A 87 15.44 21.56 12.66
N VAL A 88 15.77 22.49 13.55
CA VAL A 88 14.80 23.34 14.27
C VAL A 88 14.92 24.82 13.89
N ALA A 89 16.11 25.27 13.49
CA ALA A 89 16.33 26.66 13.12
C ALA A 89 15.89 26.95 11.68
N ASN A 90 15.21 28.08 11.48
CA ASN A 90 14.86 28.64 10.18
C ASN A 90 16.13 29.06 9.43
N THR A 91 16.69 28.14 8.65
CA THR A 91 17.90 28.33 7.86
C THR A 91 17.64 27.94 6.40
N LEU A 92 18.42 28.49 5.46
CA LEU A 92 18.29 28.12 4.03
C LEU A 92 18.53 26.61 3.82
N VAL A 93 19.42 26.01 4.62
CA VAL A 93 19.68 24.56 4.61
C VAL A 93 18.44 23.78 5.06
N HIS A 94 17.69 24.26 6.06
CA HIS A 94 16.43 23.65 6.49
C HIS A 94 15.41 23.61 5.34
N TRP A 95 15.14 24.78 4.76
CA TRP A 95 14.13 24.92 3.70
C TRP A 95 14.53 24.20 2.41
N GLY A 96 15.79 24.34 1.98
CA GLY A 96 16.32 23.65 0.81
C GLY A 96 16.25 22.13 0.97
N THR A 97 16.61 21.62 2.14
CA THR A 97 16.50 20.18 2.40
C THR A 97 15.05 19.71 2.47
N TRP A 98 14.18 20.47 3.12
CA TRP A 98 12.76 20.13 3.21
C TRP A 98 12.10 20.04 1.84
N ILE A 99 12.26 21.09 1.02
CA ILE A 99 11.72 21.14 -0.34
C ILE A 99 12.37 20.06 -1.21
N GLY A 100 13.68 19.82 -1.07
CA GLY A 100 14.39 18.76 -1.79
C GLY A 100 13.85 17.37 -1.47
N CYS A 101 13.59 17.06 -0.20
CA CYS A 101 12.98 15.79 0.20
C CYS A 101 11.57 15.63 -0.37
N VAL A 102 10.74 16.67 -0.28
CA VAL A 102 9.36 16.64 -0.82
C VAL A 102 9.38 16.46 -2.34
N LEU A 103 10.17 17.26 -3.04
CA LEU A 103 10.30 17.19 -4.50
C LEU A 103 10.84 15.82 -4.93
N GLY A 104 11.84 15.28 -4.23
CA GLY A 104 12.38 13.94 -4.51
C GLY A 104 11.32 12.85 -4.41
N VAL A 105 10.53 12.84 -3.33
CA VAL A 105 9.43 11.87 -3.16
C VAL A 105 8.37 12.02 -4.26
N VAL A 106 7.98 13.26 -4.58
CA VAL A 106 6.98 13.53 -5.64
C VAL A 106 7.48 13.11 -7.02
N VAL A 107 8.73 13.40 -7.36
CA VAL A 107 9.33 13.02 -8.65
C VAL A 107 9.38 11.49 -8.80
N ILE A 108 9.79 10.77 -7.75
CA ILE A 108 9.80 9.30 -7.77
C ILE A 108 8.38 8.76 -7.95
N ALA A 109 7.39 9.29 -7.22
CA ALA A 109 6.00 8.89 -7.36
C ALA A 109 5.46 9.14 -8.78
N TYR A 110 5.80 10.30 -9.37
CA TYR A 110 5.43 10.64 -10.74
C TYR A 110 6.02 9.70 -11.78
N ILE A 111 7.31 9.33 -11.64
CA ILE A 111 7.98 8.37 -12.53
C ILE A 111 7.28 7.01 -12.45
N VAL A 112 7.00 6.50 -11.25
CA VAL A 112 6.33 5.20 -11.07
C VAL A 112 4.92 5.22 -11.65
N ALA A 113 4.15 6.29 -11.40
CA ALA A 113 2.79 6.44 -11.91
C ALA A 113 2.73 6.56 -13.44
N SER A 114 3.73 7.20 -14.07
CA SER A 114 3.80 7.36 -15.53
C SER A 114 4.38 6.14 -16.26
N ALA A 115 5.13 5.30 -15.53
CA ALA A 115 5.74 4.09 -16.08
C ALA A 115 4.77 2.91 -16.20
N ILE A 116 3.80 2.80 -15.27
CA ILE A 116 2.84 1.70 -15.23
C ILE A 116 1.45 2.26 -15.60
N PRO A 117 0.98 2.06 -16.85
CA PRO A 117 -0.25 2.71 -17.33
C PRO A 117 -1.54 2.15 -16.72
N ASN A 118 -1.48 0.93 -16.16
CA ASN A 118 -2.62 0.22 -15.59
C ASN A 118 -2.62 0.30 -14.05
N PHE A 119 -3.67 0.90 -13.49
CA PHE A 119 -3.81 1.11 -12.05
C PHE A 119 -3.87 -0.20 -11.25
N ASP A 120 -4.54 -1.22 -11.78
CA ASP A 120 -4.67 -2.53 -11.11
C ASP A 120 -3.32 -3.23 -10.96
N SER A 121 -2.54 -3.27 -12.04
CA SER A 121 -1.20 -3.86 -12.04
C SER A 121 -0.25 -3.11 -11.11
N LEU A 122 -0.36 -1.78 -11.02
CA LEU A 122 0.40 -0.96 -10.09
C LEU A 122 0.09 -1.30 -8.63
N ILE A 123 -1.19 -1.36 -8.26
CA ILE A 123 -1.59 -1.72 -6.88
C ILE A 123 -1.16 -3.15 -6.56
N SER A 124 -1.40 -4.08 -7.48
CA SER A 124 -1.01 -5.49 -7.33
C SER A 124 0.49 -5.62 -7.09
N PHE A 125 1.32 -4.93 -7.88
CA PHE A 125 2.77 -4.93 -7.75
C PHE A 125 3.22 -4.36 -6.38
N ILE A 126 2.72 -3.19 -6.01
CA ILE A 126 3.06 -2.53 -4.74
C ILE A 126 2.60 -3.38 -3.55
N GLY A 127 1.39 -3.94 -3.60
CA GLY A 127 0.83 -4.78 -2.55
C GLY A 127 1.59 -6.10 -2.38
N ALA A 128 1.93 -6.77 -3.48
CA ALA A 128 2.71 -7.99 -3.45
C ALA A 128 4.13 -7.75 -2.89
N LEU A 129 4.80 -6.68 -3.34
CA LEU A 129 6.19 -6.41 -2.97
C LEU A 129 6.33 -5.80 -1.57
N LEU A 130 5.64 -4.68 -1.30
CA LEU A 130 5.77 -3.95 -0.04
C LEU A 130 4.79 -4.40 1.02
N GLY A 131 3.56 -4.76 0.61
CA GLY A 131 2.50 -5.16 1.54
C GLY A 131 2.82 -6.45 2.28
N THR A 132 3.31 -7.46 1.55
CA THR A 132 3.79 -8.70 2.19
C THR A 132 4.98 -8.39 3.09
N LEU A 133 6.04 -7.78 2.54
CA LEU A 133 7.28 -7.46 3.25
C LEU A 133 7.08 -6.66 4.55
N GLN A 134 6.09 -5.77 4.61
CA GLN A 134 5.81 -4.99 5.83
C GLN A 134 4.83 -5.70 6.76
N GLY A 135 3.88 -6.47 6.23
CA GLY A 135 2.81 -7.08 7.02
C GLY A 135 3.13 -8.46 7.58
N PHE A 136 3.65 -9.36 6.75
CA PHE A 136 3.78 -10.79 7.06
C PHE A 136 5.14 -11.12 7.68
N GLN A 137 6.23 -10.78 6.97
CA GLN A 137 7.59 -11.13 7.35
C GLN A 137 7.98 -10.54 8.71
N PRO A 138 7.79 -9.23 9.00
CA PRO A 138 8.20 -8.64 10.27
C PRO A 138 7.38 -9.15 11.44
N SER A 139 6.08 -9.39 11.24
CA SER A 139 5.20 -9.97 12.26
C SER A 139 5.65 -11.36 12.69
N GLY A 140 6.04 -12.21 11.73
CA GLY A 140 6.60 -13.53 12.01
C GLY A 140 7.98 -13.47 12.69
N CYS A 141 8.89 -12.65 12.16
CA CYS A 141 10.24 -12.46 12.71
C CYS A 141 10.23 -11.87 14.12
N MET A 142 9.37 -10.90 14.39
CA MET A 142 9.26 -10.25 15.71
C MET A 142 8.77 -11.22 16.78
N TRP A 143 7.76 -12.04 16.46
CA TRP A 143 7.30 -13.09 17.39
C TRP A 143 8.40 -14.10 17.68
N LEU A 144 9.15 -14.52 16.65
CA LEU A 144 10.28 -15.43 16.82
C LEU A 144 11.34 -14.80 17.73
N TYR A 145 11.72 -13.54 17.53
CA TYR A 145 12.71 -12.83 18.35
C TYR A 145 12.28 -12.74 19.82
N ASP A 146 11.07 -12.27 20.10
CA ASP A 146 10.58 -12.06 21.47
C ASP A 146 10.37 -13.36 22.25
N ASN A 147 9.97 -14.44 21.56
CA ASN A 147 9.63 -15.71 22.19
C ASN A 147 10.73 -16.78 22.06
N TRP A 148 11.87 -16.47 21.42
CA TRP A 148 12.99 -17.40 21.23
C TRP A 148 13.62 -17.83 22.56
N SER A 149 13.84 -16.87 23.47
CA SER A 149 14.51 -17.09 24.76
C SER A 149 13.69 -17.98 25.69
N ARG A 150 12.36 -17.83 25.66
CA ARG A 150 11.41 -18.64 26.45
C ARG A 150 11.42 -20.12 26.04
N GLY A 151 11.68 -20.40 24.76
CA GLY A 151 11.79 -21.76 24.23
C GLY A 151 13.04 -22.53 24.64
N ARG A 152 14.11 -21.84 25.09
CA ARG A 152 15.34 -22.49 25.58
C ARG A 152 15.16 -23.10 26.98
N GLY A 153 14.24 -22.58 27.79
CA GLY A 153 13.99 -23.05 29.15
C GLY A 153 12.99 -24.21 29.23
N GLN A 154 11.85 -24.11 28.53
CA GLN A 154 10.82 -25.16 28.49
C GLN A 154 10.12 -25.20 27.12
N ARG A 155 10.39 -26.24 26.32
CA ARG A 155 9.71 -26.47 25.04
C ARG A 155 8.31 -27.02 25.25
N SER A 156 7.37 -26.13 25.56
CA SER A 156 5.94 -26.47 25.63
C SER A 156 5.37 -26.69 24.21
N HIS A 157 4.39 -27.60 24.05
CA HIS A 157 3.68 -27.80 22.78
C HIS A 157 3.11 -26.48 22.19
N ARG A 158 2.68 -25.55 23.04
CA ARG A 158 2.21 -24.22 22.62
C ARG A 158 3.32 -23.35 22.01
N TRP A 159 4.55 -23.47 22.51
CA TRP A 159 5.70 -22.77 21.96
C TRP A 159 6.07 -23.33 20.58
N THR A 160 6.13 -24.65 20.45
CA THR A 160 6.41 -25.32 19.17
C THR A 160 5.37 -24.97 18.11
N LEU A 161 4.07 -24.99 18.45
CA LEU A 161 3.00 -24.54 17.56
C LEU A 161 3.15 -23.08 17.15
N GLY A 162 3.51 -22.19 18.08
CA GLY A 162 3.76 -20.79 17.78
C GLY A 162 4.95 -20.59 16.83
N VAL A 163 6.05 -21.32 17.02
CA VAL A 163 7.22 -21.28 16.12
C VAL A 163 6.84 -21.77 14.73
N CYS A 164 6.14 -22.91 14.64
CA CYS A 164 5.65 -23.42 13.35
C CYS A 164 4.75 -22.41 12.65
N TRP A 165 3.84 -21.75 13.38
CA TRP A 165 2.97 -20.71 12.83
C TRP A 165 3.74 -19.49 12.34
N SER A 166 4.69 -18.98 13.12
CA SER A 166 5.50 -17.83 12.72
C SER A 166 6.38 -18.13 11.51
N VAL A 167 6.99 -19.32 11.46
CA VAL A 167 7.77 -19.75 10.28
C VAL A 167 6.85 -19.90 9.06
N PHE A 168 5.67 -20.49 9.21
CA PHE A 168 4.68 -20.58 8.14
C PHE A 168 4.30 -19.20 7.60
N VAL A 169 4.01 -18.22 8.47
CA VAL A 169 3.70 -16.84 8.06
C VAL A 169 4.85 -16.20 7.29
N VAL A 170 6.11 -16.40 7.71
CA VAL A 170 7.28 -15.88 6.98
C VAL A 170 7.42 -16.55 5.61
N VAL A 171 7.32 -17.89 5.54
CA VAL A 171 7.44 -18.63 4.28
C VAL A 171 6.32 -18.25 3.31
N CYS A 172 5.07 -18.26 3.76
CA CYS A 172 3.94 -17.82 2.94
C CYS A 172 4.09 -16.36 2.52
N GLY A 173 4.53 -15.46 3.42
CA GLY A 173 4.81 -14.06 3.08
C GLY A 173 5.87 -13.95 1.98
N THR A 174 6.97 -14.69 2.07
CA THR A 174 8.01 -14.70 1.03
C THR A 174 7.53 -15.30 -0.29
N PHE A 175 6.72 -16.35 -0.24
CA PHE A 175 6.13 -16.95 -1.44
C PHE A 175 5.17 -15.96 -2.13
N LEU A 176 4.26 -15.35 -1.38
CA LEU A 176 3.33 -14.34 -1.90
C LEU A 176 4.06 -13.13 -2.47
N MET A 177 5.18 -12.72 -1.85
CA MET A 177 6.02 -11.66 -2.38
C MET A 177 6.59 -12.05 -3.75
N VAL A 178 7.25 -13.20 -3.86
CA VAL A 178 7.91 -13.61 -5.11
C VAL A 178 6.89 -13.93 -6.20
N ALA A 179 5.91 -14.80 -5.91
CA ALA A 179 4.90 -15.22 -6.88
C ALA A 179 3.97 -14.05 -7.26
N GLY A 180 3.57 -13.23 -6.29
CA GLY A 180 2.74 -12.05 -6.52
C GLY A 180 3.46 -11.00 -7.36
N THR A 181 4.69 -10.63 -7.01
CA THR A 181 5.48 -9.68 -7.81
C THR A 181 5.72 -10.21 -9.21
N TYR A 182 6.03 -11.50 -9.38
CA TYR A 182 6.17 -12.11 -10.70
C TYR A 182 4.87 -12.00 -11.50
N GLY A 183 3.73 -12.36 -10.91
CA GLY A 183 2.42 -12.25 -11.56
C GLY A 183 2.08 -10.82 -11.99
N SER A 184 2.32 -9.83 -11.13
CA SER A 184 2.09 -8.42 -11.47
C SER A 184 3.01 -7.96 -12.62
N VAL A 185 4.29 -8.36 -12.61
CA VAL A 185 5.25 -8.01 -13.69
C VAL A 185 4.83 -8.63 -15.03
N VAL A 186 4.42 -9.91 -15.03
CA VAL A 186 3.91 -10.57 -16.24
C VAL A 186 2.65 -9.87 -16.73
N GLY A 187 1.72 -9.51 -15.84
CA GLY A 187 0.52 -8.75 -16.21
C GLY A 187 0.83 -7.38 -16.83
N ILE A 188 1.86 -6.70 -16.34
CA ILE A 188 2.36 -5.44 -16.93
C ILE A 188 2.91 -5.70 -18.35
N ILE A 189 3.74 -6.74 -18.52
CA ILE A 189 4.32 -7.10 -19.83
C ILE A 189 3.23 -7.45 -20.85
N ASP A 190 2.23 -8.23 -20.45
CA ASP A 190 1.14 -8.64 -21.33
C ASP A 190 0.26 -7.43 -21.71
N SER A 191 0.06 -6.49 -20.78
CA SER A 191 -0.62 -5.22 -21.07
C SER A 191 0.10 -4.39 -22.13
N PHE A 192 1.43 -4.48 -22.24
CA PHE A 192 2.20 -3.82 -23.28
C PHE A 192 2.18 -4.54 -24.63
N LYS A 193 1.97 -5.87 -24.66
CA LYS A 193 1.97 -6.67 -25.89
C LYS A 193 0.65 -6.62 -26.65
N ILE A 194 -0.46 -6.36 -25.97
CA ILE A 194 -1.77 -6.20 -26.61
C ILE A 194 -1.71 -4.90 -27.42
N ASN A 195 -1.69 -5.01 -28.76
CA ASN A 195 -1.64 -3.90 -29.71
C ASN A 195 -2.68 -2.82 -29.36
N GLY A 196 -2.23 -1.70 -28.78
CA GLY A 196 -3.10 -0.62 -28.28
C GLY A 196 -2.92 -0.26 -26.80
N GLY A 197 -2.06 -0.98 -26.06
CA GLY A 197 -1.67 -0.60 -24.69
C GLY A 197 -1.10 0.82 -24.66
N SER A 198 -1.66 1.67 -23.80
CA SER A 198 -1.17 3.02 -23.54
C SER A 198 0.34 2.98 -23.32
N GLY A 199 1.09 3.59 -24.23
CA GLY A 199 2.54 3.62 -24.15
C GLY A 199 3.01 4.19 -22.82
N VAL A 200 4.22 3.82 -22.41
CA VAL A 200 4.93 4.47 -21.30
C VAL A 200 4.95 5.97 -21.61
N TRP A 201 4.35 6.79 -20.74
CA TRP A 201 4.17 8.24 -20.94
C TRP A 201 3.27 8.63 -22.12
N SER A 202 2.32 7.79 -22.49
CA SER A 202 1.27 8.21 -23.42
C SER A 202 0.35 9.19 -22.72
N CYS A 203 0.21 10.40 -23.26
CA CYS A 203 -0.85 11.35 -22.86
C CYS A 203 -2.25 10.89 -23.33
N ALA A 204 -2.44 9.59 -23.59
CA ALA A 204 -3.69 9.02 -24.07
C ALA A 204 -4.72 8.93 -22.94
N ASP A 205 -5.99 9.11 -23.28
CA ASP A 205 -7.09 9.00 -22.32
C ASP A 205 -7.26 7.54 -21.87
N ASN A 206 -7.08 7.29 -20.57
CA ASN A 206 -7.27 5.99 -19.91
C ASN A 206 -8.55 5.96 -19.06
N SER A 207 -9.43 6.95 -19.23
CA SER A 207 -10.61 7.10 -18.38
C SER A 207 -11.72 6.10 -18.71
N ASN A 208 -11.67 5.37 -19.83
CA ASN A 208 -12.71 4.42 -20.28
C ASN A 208 -14.14 5.03 -20.31
N SER A 209 -14.28 6.35 -20.48
CA SER A 209 -15.59 6.95 -20.71
C SER A 209 -16.00 6.81 -22.17
N VAL A 210 -17.01 5.96 -22.41
CA VAL A 210 -17.87 6.06 -23.58
C VAL A 210 -18.92 7.16 -23.40
#